data_AF-A0A4S8L616-F1
#
_entry.id   AF-A0A4S8L616-F1
#
_cell.length_a   1.000
_cell.length_b   1.000
_cell.length_c   1.000
_cell.angle_alpha   90.00
_cell.angle_beta   90.00
_cell.angle_gamma   90.00
#
_symmetry.space_group_name_H-M   'P 1'
#
loop_
_entity.id
_entity.type
_entity.pdbx_description
1 polymer ?
#
loop_
_entity_poly.entity_id
_entity_poly.type
_entity_poly.pdbx_seq_one_letter_code
_entity_poly.pdbx_strand_id
1 'polypeptide(L)'
;PASQCNTAPVQCCDTVGSASDPAISKELGILGITVQDVTALVGLTCSPISVIGVGGDSCSANPVCCENNSFNGLVALGCVPVDLSL
;
A
#
# COMPACT_ATOMS: atom_id res chain seq x y z
N PRO A 1 8.31 -10.48 -13.17
CA PRO A 1 8.69 -9.05 -13.06
C PRO A 1 7.87 -8.40 -11.94
N ALA A 2 8.52 -7.99 -10.85
CA ALA A 2 7.95 -6.97 -9.98
C ALA A 2 7.76 -5.75 -10.89
N SER A 3 6.52 -5.56 -11.34
CA SER A 3 6.15 -4.47 -12.22
C SER A 3 6.52 -3.21 -11.46
N GLN A 4 7.61 -2.60 -11.91
CA GLN A 4 8.07 -1.29 -11.47
C GLN A 4 6.82 -0.45 -11.26
N CYS A 5 6.72 0.11 -10.06
CA CYS A 5 5.75 1.12 -9.67
C CYS A 5 5.82 2.26 -10.72
N ASN A 6 5.18 2.07 -11.88
CA ASN A 6 5.40 2.89 -13.07
C ASN A 6 4.56 4.17 -13.02
N THR A 7 3.51 4.16 -12.20
CA THR A 7 2.51 5.23 -12.06
C THR A 7 2.53 5.88 -10.68
N ALA A 8 3.19 5.28 -9.68
CA ALA A 8 3.22 5.75 -8.30
C ALA A 8 4.53 5.34 -7.60
N PRO A 9 5.00 6.05 -6.56
CA PRO A 9 6.15 5.61 -5.76
C PRO A 9 5.82 4.33 -4.97
N VAL A 10 6.85 3.51 -4.70
CA VAL A 10 6.74 2.37 -3.78
C VAL A 10 6.34 2.90 -2.40
N GLN A 11 5.54 2.14 -1.67
CA GLN A 11 5.05 2.51 -0.34
C GLN A 11 5.40 1.44 0.68
N CYS A 12 5.70 1.87 1.90
CA CYS A 12 5.89 0.98 3.04
C CYS A 12 4.65 1.04 3.92
N CYS A 13 3.90 -0.06 4.00
CA CYS A 13 2.69 -0.16 4.81
C CYS A 13 2.92 -1.05 6.02
N ASP A 14 2.41 -0.65 7.19
CA ASP A 14 2.47 -1.48 8.40
C ASP A 14 1.65 -2.76 8.23
N THR A 15 0.46 -2.65 7.63
CA THR A 15 -0.44 -3.77 7.38
C THR A 15 -0.83 -3.81 5.92
N VAL A 16 -0.83 -5.01 5.33
CA VAL A 16 -1.32 -5.25 3.97
C VAL A 16 -2.25 -6.45 4.03
N GLY A 17 -3.46 -6.31 3.49
CA GLY A 17 -4.46 -7.37 3.56
C GLY A 17 -5.58 -7.19 2.56
N SER A 18 -6.54 -8.11 2.60
CA SER A 18 -7.74 -8.02 1.77
C SER A 18 -8.68 -6.96 2.32
N ALA A 19 -9.44 -6.30 1.45
CA ALA A 19 -10.43 -5.31 1.85
C ALA A 19 -11.53 -5.89 2.78
N SER A 20 -11.72 -7.21 2.78
CA SER A 20 -12.61 -7.96 3.67
C SER A 20 -12.06 -8.21 5.08
N ASP A 21 -10.80 -7.89 5.35
CA ASP A 21 -10.23 -7.97 6.69
C ASP A 21 -11.00 -7.01 7.62
N PRO A 22 -11.39 -7.43 8.84
CA PRO A 22 -12.18 -6.60 9.75
C PRO A 22 -11.51 -5.28 10.14
N ALA A 23 -10.17 -5.22 10.21
CA ALA A 23 -9.47 -3.96 10.45
C ALA A 23 -9.51 -3.08 9.20
N ILE A 24 -9.20 -3.62 8.03
CA ILE A 24 -9.19 -2.85 6.78
C ILE A 24 -10.59 -2.37 6.38
N SER A 25 -11.60 -3.24 6.47
CA SER A 25 -13.00 -2.94 6.12
C SER A 25 -13.61 -1.85 7.00
N LYS A 26 -13.22 -1.79 8.28
CA LYS A 26 -13.63 -0.71 9.18
C LYS A 26 -13.06 0.64 8.72
N GLU A 27 -11.80 0.66 8.33
CA GLU A 27 -11.08 1.87 7.91
C GLU A 27 -11.63 2.35 6.56
N LEU A 28 -11.86 1.42 5.62
CA LEU A 28 -12.57 1.68 4.36
C LEU A 28 -13.99 2.23 4.61
N GLY A 29 -14.72 1.67 5.58
CA GLY A 29 -16.07 2.11 5.94
C GLY A 29 -16.13 3.54 6.48
N ILE A 30 -15.13 3.96 7.27
CA ILE A 30 -15.00 5.35 7.74
C ILE A 30 -14.78 6.30 6.57
N LEU A 31 -14.04 5.85 5.54
CA LEU A 31 -13.77 6.61 4.32
C LEU A 31 -14.89 6.54 3.28
N GLY A 32 -15.94 5.75 3.52
CA GLY A 32 -17.05 5.55 2.59
C GLY A 32 -16.69 4.70 1.36
N ILE A 33 -15.63 3.89 1.44
CA ILE A 33 -15.20 2.98 0.37
C ILE A 33 -15.90 1.63 0.53
N THR A 34 -16.57 1.18 -0.52
CA THR A 34 -17.22 -0.13 -0.52
C THR A 34 -16.20 -1.24 -0.76
N VAL A 35 -16.07 -2.16 0.20
CA VAL A 35 -15.17 -3.32 0.14
C VAL A 35 -15.36 -4.18 -1.12
N GLN A 36 -16.59 -4.24 -1.65
CA GLN A 36 -16.93 -5.03 -2.84
C GLN A 36 -16.27 -4.54 -4.12
N ASP A 37 -15.90 -3.27 -4.20
CA ASP A 37 -15.17 -2.70 -5.34
C ASP A 37 -13.66 -2.95 -5.26
N VAL A 38 -13.15 -3.35 -4.09
CA VAL A 38 -11.72 -3.52 -3.84
C VAL A 38 -11.36 -5.01 -3.89
N THR A 39 -11.07 -5.48 -5.09
CA THR A 39 -10.60 -6.86 -5.33
C THR A 39 -9.11 -7.05 -5.09
N ALA A 40 -8.35 -5.95 -5.09
CA ALA A 40 -6.91 -5.93 -4.82
C ALA A 40 -6.61 -5.82 -3.32
N LEU A 41 -5.34 -5.98 -2.95
CA LEU A 41 -4.91 -5.77 -1.56
C LEU A 41 -5.00 -4.29 -1.19
N VAL A 42 -5.14 -4.05 0.09
CA VAL A 42 -5.18 -2.73 0.71
C VAL A 42 -4.06 -2.64 1.74
N GLY A 43 -3.33 -1.53 1.71
CA GLY A 43 -2.33 -1.18 2.70
C GLY A 43 -2.92 -0.19 3.72
N LEU A 44 -2.56 -0.35 4.99
CA LEU A 44 -2.85 0.61 6.05
C LEU A 44 -1.54 1.22 6.56
N THR A 45 -1.61 2.50 6.96
CA THR A 45 -0.47 3.27 7.49
C THR A 45 0.74 3.15 6.56
N CYS A 46 0.52 3.52 5.30
CA CYS A 46 1.48 3.52 4.22
C CYS A 46 2.22 4.85 4.11
N SER A 47 3.55 4.80 4.21
CA SER A 47 4.42 5.94 3.92
C SER A 47 5.06 5.79 2.54
N PRO A 48 5.10 6.84 1.71
CA PRO A 48 5.77 6.78 0.42
C PRO A 48 7.28 6.62 0.63
N ILE A 49 7.89 5.67 -0.07
CA ILE A 49 9.34 5.52 -0.15
C ILE A 49 9.78 6.36 -1.35
N SER A 50 10.26 7.57 -1.08
CA SER A 50 10.85 8.42 -2.12
C SER A 50 12.23 7.88 -2.49
N VAL A 51 12.36 7.35 -3.71
CA VAL A 51 13.58 6.75 -4.29
C VAL A 51 14.76 7.71 -4.49
N ILE A 52 14.81 8.85 -3.80
CA ILE A 52 15.97 9.75 -3.83
C ILE A 52 16.96 9.30 -2.76
N GLY A 53 17.81 8.35 -3.12
CA GLY A 53 18.93 7.93 -2.26
C GLY A 53 19.17 6.44 -2.34
N VAL A 54 20.12 6.05 -3.16
CA VAL A 54 20.73 4.72 -3.14
C VAL A 54 21.20 4.39 -1.71
N GLY A 55 20.57 3.41 -1.08
CA GLY A 55 21.02 2.80 0.17
C GLY A 55 20.26 3.26 1.41
N GLY A 56 19.22 2.53 1.79
CA GLY A 56 18.88 2.39 3.21
C GLY A 56 17.45 2.68 3.66
N ASP A 57 16.54 3.17 2.82
CA ASP A 57 15.12 3.22 3.20
C ASP A 57 14.46 1.84 2.99
N SER A 58 14.96 0.86 3.74
CA SER A 58 14.34 -0.45 3.85
C SER A 58 12.99 -0.28 4.54
N CYS A 59 11.92 -0.53 3.79
CA CYS A 59 10.63 -0.76 4.43
C CYS A 59 10.80 -1.88 5.47
N SER A 60 10.72 -1.53 6.75
CA SER A 60 10.83 -2.51 7.84
C SER A 60 9.53 -3.31 8.03
N ALA A 61 8.45 -2.84 7.40
CA ALA A 61 7.15 -3.48 7.37
C ALA A 61 6.93 -4.14 6.00
N ASN A 62 5.80 -3.84 5.34
CA ASN A 62 5.43 -4.47 4.09
C ASN A 62 5.62 -3.51 2.90
N PRO A 63 6.63 -3.73 2.05
CA PRO A 63 6.80 -2.95 0.83
C PRO A 63 5.76 -3.35 -0.22
N VAL A 64 5.03 -2.36 -0.71
CA VAL A 64 3.97 -2.54 -1.72
C VAL A 64 3.96 -1.41 -2.74
N CYS A 65 3.47 -1.71 -3.93
CA CYS A 65 3.06 -0.73 -4.92
C CYS A 65 1.54 -0.61 -4.90
N CYS A 66 0.99 0.59 -4.67
CA CYS A 66 -0.45 0.80 -4.64
C CYS A 66 -0.85 1.83 -5.70
N GLU A 67 -1.98 1.59 -6.38
CA GLU A 67 -2.50 2.50 -7.41
C GLU A 67 -3.08 3.79 -6.84
N ASN A 68 -3.59 3.77 -5.60
CA ASN A 68 -4.19 4.94 -4.98
C ASN A 68 -3.77 5.08 -3.52
N ASN A 69 -3.16 6.20 -3.16
CA ASN A 69 -2.88 6.60 -1.77
C ASN A 69 -3.37 8.02 -1.50
N SER A 70 -4.65 8.28 -1.79
CA SER A 70 -5.24 9.62 -1.61
C SER A 70 -5.64 9.93 -0.16
N PHE A 71 -5.44 8.98 0.77
CA PHE A 71 -5.91 9.08 2.16
C PHE A 71 -4.79 9.50 3.12
N ASN A 72 -3.86 10.35 2.64
CA ASN A 72 -2.74 10.86 3.43
C ASN A 72 -1.86 9.74 4.05
N GLY A 73 -1.72 8.62 3.35
CA GLY A 73 -0.99 7.45 3.85
C GLY A 73 -1.77 6.54 4.79
N LEU A 74 -2.99 6.88 5.21
CA LEU A 74 -3.72 6.01 6.14
C LEU A 74 -4.24 4.74 5.47
N VAL A 75 -4.68 4.86 4.21
CA VAL A 75 -5.20 3.75 3.40
C VAL A 75 -4.62 3.87 1.99
N ALA A 76 -4.10 2.78 1.47
CA ALA A 76 -3.68 2.65 0.09
C ALA A 76 -4.41 1.48 -0.57
N LEU A 77 -4.96 1.71 -1.77
CA LEU A 77 -5.76 0.75 -2.51
C LEU A 77 -5.00 0.23 -3.73
N GLY A 78 -5.35 -0.98 -4.19
CA GLY A 78 -4.70 -1.54 -5.38
C GLY A 78 -3.26 -1.97 -5.10
N CYS A 79 -2.98 -2.40 -3.87
CA CYS A 79 -1.63 -2.74 -3.45
C CYS A 79 -1.20 -4.09 -4.03
N VAL A 80 0.06 -4.16 -4.44
CA VAL A 80 0.76 -5.39 -4.82
C VAL A 80 2.08 -5.47 -4.06
N PRO A 81 2.44 -6.62 -3.47
CA PRO A 81 3.73 -6.79 -2.80
C PRO A 81 4.88 -6.57 -3.77
N VAL A 82 5.91 -5.86 -3.32
CA VAL A 82 7.17 -5.73 -4.07
C VAL A 82 8.32 -6.23 -3.24
N ASP A 83 9.27 -6.88 -3.90
CA ASP A 83 10.49 -7.31 -3.24
C ASP A 83 11.52 -6.18 -3.33
N LEU A 84 11.97 -5.70 -2.16
CA LEU A 84 13.04 -4.69 -2.04
C LEU A 84 14.40 -5.32 -1.70
N SER A 85 14.48 -6.65 -1.57
CA SER A 85 15.76 -7.33 -1.38
C SER A 85 16.52 -7.36 -2.71
N LEU A 86 17.62 -6.60 -2.75
CA LEU A 86 18.56 -6.51 -3.87
C LEU A 86 19.87 -7.21 -3.49
#